data_AF-A0A8C3U903-F1
#
_entry.id   AF-A0A8C3U903-F1
#
_cell.length_a   1.000
_cell.length_b   1.000
_cell.length_c   1.000
_cell.angle_alpha   90.00
_cell.angle_beta   90.00
_cell.angle_gamma   90.00
#
_symmetry.space_group_name_H-M   'P 1'
#
loop_
_entity.id
_entity.type
_entity.pdbx_description
1 polymer ?
#
loop_
_entity_poly.entity_id
_entity_poly.type
_entity_poly.pdbx_seq_one_letter_code
_entity_poly.pdbx_strand_id
1 'polypeptide(L)'
;MSGRGVWLRARARLRRFPAALAACGDQAAAYGRCVAAAAAGPAELRRDACLEEFQALRECFARAEEGGGALGSTWLCHVSPQTTHLWQKNRAGLGRAGS
;
A
#
# COMPACT_ATOMS: atom_id res chain seq x y z
N MET A 1 -3.33 0.88 -31.28
CA MET A 1 -2.48 0.35 -30.18
C MET A 1 -2.59 -1.17 -30.12
N SER A 2 -1.48 -1.90 -30.02
CA SER A 2 -1.53 -3.36 -29.82
C SER A 2 -1.96 -3.70 -28.39
N GLY A 3 -2.77 -4.75 -28.23
CA GLY A 3 -3.23 -5.21 -26.90
C GLY A 3 -2.09 -5.56 -25.94
N ARG A 4 -0.96 -6.04 -26.48
CA ARG A 4 0.29 -6.31 -25.71
C ARG A 4 0.82 -5.05 -25.00
N GLY A 5 0.87 -3.91 -25.68
CA GLY A 5 1.35 -2.66 -25.08
C GLY A 5 0.45 -2.13 -23.96
N VAL A 6 -0.87 -2.29 -24.10
CA VAL A 6 -1.85 -1.93 -23.06
C VAL A 6 -1.69 -2.84 -21.83
N TRP A 7 -1.52 -4.14 -22.05
CA TRP A 7 -1.36 -5.13 -20.98
C TRP A 7 -0.09 -4.90 -20.15
N LEU A 8 1.05 -4.62 -20.79
CA LEU A 8 2.29 -4.33 -20.08
C LEU A 8 2.17 -3.09 -19.18
N ARG A 9 1.52 -2.02 -19.66
CA ARG A 9 1.28 -0.80 -18.85
C ARG A 9 0.30 -1.03 -17.71
N ALA A 10 -0.75 -1.83 -17.92
CA ALA A 10 -1.67 -2.21 -16.86
C ALA A 10 -0.95 -3.03 -15.78
N ARG A 11 -0.13 -4.01 -16.18
CA ARG A 11 0.66 -4.84 -15.27
C ARG A 11 1.67 -4.01 -14.47
N ALA A 12 2.33 -3.05 -15.10
CA ALA A 12 3.27 -2.16 -14.40
C ALA A 12 2.58 -1.35 -13.29
N ARG A 13 1.38 -0.80 -13.56
CA ARG A 13 0.56 -0.09 -12.55
C ARG A 13 0.13 -1.01 -11.41
N LEU A 14 -0.36 -2.21 -11.73
CA LEU A 14 -0.76 -3.19 -10.72
C LEU A 14 0.39 -3.62 -9.80
N ARG A 15 1.64 -3.64 -10.29
CA ARG A 15 2.81 -3.94 -9.45
C ARG A 15 3.16 -2.83 -8.46
N ARG A 16 2.84 -1.57 -8.75
CA ARG A 16 3.11 -0.41 -7.89
C ARG A 16 2.02 -0.20 -6.84
N PHE A 17 0.79 -0.60 -7.17
CA PHE A 17 -0.39 -0.37 -6.37
C PHE A 17 -0.26 -0.77 -4.88
N PRO A 18 0.28 -1.95 -4.50
CA PRO A 18 0.37 -2.33 -3.09
C PRO A 18 1.24 -1.36 -2.26
N ALA A 19 2.34 -0.87 -2.84
CA ALA A 19 3.22 0.08 -2.17
C ALA A 19 2.56 1.46 -2.05
N ALA A 20 1.90 1.93 -3.10
CA ALA A 20 1.13 3.17 -3.07
C ALA A 20 -0.03 3.10 -2.05
N LEU A 21 -0.74 1.97 -1.99
CA LEU A 21 -1.85 1.75 -1.06
C LEU A 21 -1.39 1.78 0.39
N ALA A 22 -0.24 1.17 0.69
CA ALA A 22 0.31 1.21 2.03
C ALA A 22 0.80 2.61 2.45
N ALA A 23 1.33 3.40 1.51
CA ALA A 23 1.68 4.80 1.77
C ALA A 23 0.45 5.69 2.04
N CYS A 24 -0.73 5.29 1.54
CA CYS A 24 -2.01 5.99 1.66
C CYS A 24 -3.01 5.25 2.57
N GLY A 25 -2.50 4.49 3.53
CA GLY A 25 -3.30 3.56 4.34
C GLY A 25 -4.46 4.23 5.09
N ASP A 26 -4.25 5.43 5.63
CA ASP A 26 -5.28 6.14 6.41
C ASP A 26 -6.46 6.57 5.52
N GLN A 27 -6.17 7.16 4.37
CA GLN A 27 -7.18 7.57 3.39
C GLN A 27 -7.89 6.35 2.80
N ALA A 28 -7.15 5.27 2.54
CA ALA A 28 -7.73 4.02 2.04
C ALA A 28 -8.68 3.39 3.07
N ALA A 29 -8.31 3.40 4.35
CA ALA A 29 -9.16 2.90 5.42
C ALA A 29 -10.41 3.76 5.61
N ALA A 30 -10.30 5.09 5.51
CA ALA A 30 -11.45 5.99 5.56
C ALA A 30 -12.44 5.72 4.42
N TYR A 31 -11.95 5.64 3.18
CA TYR A 31 -12.78 5.31 2.03
C TYR A 31 -13.45 3.93 2.17
N GLY A 32 -12.69 2.91 2.59
CA GLY A 32 -13.22 1.56 2.81
C GLY A 32 -14.32 1.51 3.88
N ARG A 33 -14.18 2.29 4.97
CA ARG A 33 -15.22 2.40 6.00
C ARG A 33 -16.49 3.04 5.46
N CYS A 34 -16.38 4.13 4.68
CA CYS A 34 -17.55 4.76 4.06
C CYS A 34 -18.26 3.79 3.12
N VAL A 35 -17.51 3.11 2.23
CA VAL A 35 -18.09 2.15 1.27
C VAL A 35 -18.76 0.99 1.99
N ALA A 36 -18.13 0.43 3.03
CA ALA A 36 -18.73 -0.65 3.82
C ALA A 36 -20.03 -0.21 4.50
N ALA A 37 -20.08 1.01 5.05
CA ALA A 37 -21.29 1.55 5.66
C ALA A 37 -22.39 1.82 4.61
N ALA A 38 -22.04 2.39 3.46
CA ALA A 38 -22.99 2.71 2.39
C ALA A 38 -23.52 1.44 1.68
N ALA A 39 -22.73 0.38 1.60
CA ALA A 39 -23.11 -0.91 1.03
C ALA A 39 -23.86 -1.84 2.01
N ALA A 40 -24.01 -1.46 3.29
CA ALA A 40 -24.71 -2.26 4.29
C ALA A 40 -26.25 -2.26 4.09
N GLY A 41 -26.77 -1.35 3.28
CA GLY A 41 -28.20 -1.26 2.97
C GLY A 41 -28.63 -2.15 1.80
N PRO A 42 -29.95 -2.37 1.61
CA PRO A 42 -30.49 -3.10 0.46
C PRO A 42 -30.44 -2.29 -0.85
N ALA A 43 -30.08 -1.01 -0.78
CA ALA A 43 -29.98 -0.13 -1.94
C ALA A 43 -28.61 -0.25 -2.61
N GLU A 44 -28.60 -0.13 -3.94
CA GLU A 44 -27.36 -0.09 -4.73
C GLU A 44 -26.45 1.05 -4.26
N LEU A 45 -25.15 0.77 -4.15
CA LEU A 45 -24.16 1.77 -3.76
C LEU A 45 -24.07 2.87 -4.83
N ARG A 46 -24.44 4.08 -4.44
CA ARG A 46 -24.28 5.24 -5.32
C ARG A 46 -22.80 5.62 -5.48
N ARG A 47 -22.41 5.93 -6.73
CA ARG A 47 -21.03 6.32 -7.09
C ARG A 47 -20.51 7.52 -6.28
N ASP A 48 -21.38 8.43 -5.92
CA ASP A 48 -21.07 9.70 -5.25
C ASP A 48 -21.18 9.63 -3.72
N ALA A 49 -21.59 8.49 -3.15
CA ALA A 49 -21.82 8.35 -1.70
C ALA A 49 -20.57 8.58 -0.83
N CYS A 50 -19.39 8.23 -1.33
CA CYS A 50 -18.10 8.36 -0.62
C CYS A 50 -17.10 9.22 -1.41
N LEU A 51 -17.61 10.29 -2.05
CA LEU A 51 -16.84 11.10 -2.98
C LEU A 51 -15.69 11.84 -2.28
N GLU A 52 -15.91 12.36 -1.09
CA GLU A 52 -14.92 13.09 -0.29
C GLU A 52 -13.72 12.18 0.07
N GLU A 53 -13.99 10.99 0.62
CA GLU A 53 -12.95 10.03 0.99
C GLU A 53 -12.21 9.50 -0.24
N PHE A 54 -12.93 9.32 -1.35
CA PHE A 54 -12.33 8.93 -2.61
C PHE A 54 -11.39 10.00 -3.15
N GLN A 55 -11.75 11.28 -3.06
CA GLN A 55 -10.89 12.38 -3.50
C GLN A 55 -9.61 12.44 -2.67
N ALA A 56 -9.72 12.34 -1.34
CA ALA A 56 -8.56 12.30 -0.44
C ALA A 56 -7.61 11.13 -0.74
N LEU A 57 -8.16 9.94 -1.01
CA LEU A 57 -7.37 8.77 -1.40
C LEU A 57 -6.67 8.97 -2.76
N ARG A 58 -7.39 9.51 -3.76
CA ARG A 58 -6.86 9.77 -5.09
C ARG A 58 -5.72 10.80 -5.06
N GLU A 59 -5.86 11.85 -4.27
CA GLU A 59 -4.80 12.86 -4.08
C GLU A 59 -3.56 12.26 -3.43
N CYS A 60 -3.74 11.37 -2.45
CA CYS A 60 -2.63 10.65 -1.86
C CYS A 60 -1.90 9.79 -2.91
N PHE A 61 -2.62 9.07 -3.77
CA PHE A 61 -2.00 8.30 -4.86
C PHE A 61 -1.26 9.17 -5.86
N ALA A 62 -1.81 10.33 -6.25
CA ALA A 62 -1.12 11.26 -7.15
C ALA A 62 0.24 11.68 -6.57
N ARG A 63 0.26 12.02 -5.27
CA ARG A 63 1.50 12.38 -4.55
C ARG A 63 2.47 11.21 -4.40
N ALA A 64 1.97 10.00 -4.15
CA ALA A 64 2.79 8.80 -3.98
C ALA A 64 3.49 8.39 -5.28
N GLU A 65 2.86 8.61 -6.44
CA GLU A 65 3.47 8.36 -7.75
C GLU A 65 4.51 9.43 -8.13
N GLU A 66 4.31 10.69 -7.73
CA GLU A 66 5.28 11.78 -7.91
C GLU A 66 6.52 11.64 -6.99
N GLY A 67 6.35 11.04 -5.81
CA GLY A 67 7.41 10.82 -4.82
C GLY A 67 8.23 9.53 -4.97
N GLY A 68 7.98 8.72 -6.02
CA GLY A 68 8.53 7.37 -6.22
C GLY A 68 10.04 7.24 -6.45
N GLY A 69 10.84 8.27 -6.15
CA GLY A 69 12.30 8.28 -6.25
C GLY A 69 13.07 8.43 -4.93
N ALA A 70 12.44 8.76 -3.80
CA ALA A 70 13.20 9.27 -2.64
C ALA A 70 13.05 8.52 -1.31
N LEU A 71 12.19 7.51 -1.17
CA LEU A 71 11.97 6.87 0.15
C LEU A 71 11.95 5.33 0.06
N GLY A 72 13.09 4.76 -0.29
CA GLY A 72 13.39 3.33 -0.14
C GLY A 72 13.77 2.90 1.29
N SER A 73 13.61 3.75 2.31
CA SER A 73 14.21 3.52 3.64
C SER A 73 13.25 3.53 4.83
N THR A 74 11.95 3.82 4.64
CA THR A 74 11.00 3.95 5.78
C THR A 74 10.10 2.72 6.00
N TRP A 75 10.30 1.64 5.23
CA TRP A 75 9.50 0.41 5.35
C TRP A 75 9.88 -0.50 6.54
N LEU A 76 10.68 -0.02 7.48
CA LEU A 76 11.01 -0.76 8.70
C LEU A 76 10.07 -0.47 9.89
N CYS A 77 9.14 0.49 9.80
CA CYS A 77 8.42 0.94 11.01
C CYS A 77 7.07 0.26 11.30
N HIS A 78 6.66 -0.76 10.55
CA HIS A 78 5.41 -1.50 10.84
C HIS A 78 5.59 -3.02 11.00
N VAL A 79 6.76 -3.46 11.48
CA VAL A 79 6.87 -4.78 12.11
C VAL A 79 6.86 -4.61 13.63
N SER A 80 5.92 -5.32 14.23
CA SER A 80 5.69 -5.46 15.68
C SER A 80 6.99 -5.49 16.53
N PRO A 81 7.04 -4.85 17.70
CA PRO A 81 8.24 -4.79 18.56
C PRO A 81 8.76 -6.14 19.08
N GLN A 82 8.09 -7.26 18.82
CA GLN A 82 8.53 -8.58 19.29
C GLN A 82 9.51 -9.30 18.34
N THR A 83 9.68 -8.84 17.10
CA THR A 83 10.50 -9.57 16.10
C THR A 83 11.98 -9.18 16.11
N THR A 84 12.37 -8.08 16.75
CA THR A 84 13.76 -7.62 16.87
C THR A 84 14.63 -8.57 17.71
N HIS A 85 14.05 -9.19 18.72
CA HIS A 85 14.79 -10.08 19.63
C HIS A 85 15.23 -11.39 18.96
N LEU A 86 14.51 -11.86 17.94
CA LEU A 86 14.85 -13.09 17.20
C LEU A 86 15.94 -12.86 16.16
N TRP A 87 16.01 -11.67 15.56
CA TRP A 87 17.02 -11.37 14.54
C TRP A 87 18.39 -11.04 15.15
N GLN A 88 18.43 -10.35 16.30
CA GLN A 88 19.67 -10.04 17.01
C GLN A 88 20.35 -11.29 17.55
N LYS A 89 19.57 -12.28 18.04
CA LYS A 89 20.08 -13.56 18.53
C LYS A 89 20.69 -14.44 17.42
N ASN A 90 20.18 -14.36 16.18
CA ASN A 90 20.73 -15.07 15.03
C ASN A 90 21.97 -14.39 14.41
N ARG A 91 22.16 -13.08 14.58
CA ARG A 91 23.36 -12.38 14.09
C ARG A 91 24.58 -12.60 14.97
N ALA A 92 24.39 -12.85 16.26
CA ALA A 92 25.47 -13.22 17.18
C ALA A 92 26.00 -14.66 16.96
N GLY A 93 25.29 -15.48 16.17
CA GLY A 93 25.64 -16.88 15.90
C GLY A 93 26.44 -17.15 14.61
N LEU A 94 26.59 -16.17 13.71
CA LEU A 94 27.23 -16.37 12.40
C LEU A 94 28.66 -15.79 12.30
N GLY A 95 29.41 -15.89 13.41
CA GLY A 95 30.78 -15.38 13.53
C GLY A 95 31.76 -16.40 14.11
N ARG A 96 31.66 -17.69 13.74
CA ARG A 96 32.77 -18.66 13.90
C ARG A 96 32.49 -20.00 13.20
N ALA A 97 33.09 -20.22 12.03
CA ALA A 97 33.45 -21.52 11.46
C ALA A 97 34.13 -21.26 10.10
N GLY A 98 35.47 -21.22 10.05
CA GLY A 98 36.27 -22.26 9.40
C GLY A 98 36.84 -21.71 8.09
N SER A 99 38.11 -21.86 7.71
CA SER A 99 39.26 -22.61 8.26
C SER A 99 40.54 -21.86 7.88
#